data_AF-A0A918NMS3-F1
#
_entry.id   AF-A0A918NMS3-F1
#
_cell.length_a   1.000
_cell.length_b   1.000
_cell.length_c   1.000
_cell.angle_alpha   90.00
_cell.angle_beta   90.00
_cell.angle_gamma   90.00
#
_symmetry.space_group_name_H-M   'P 1'
#
loop_
_entity.id
_entity.type
_entity.pdbx_description
1 polymer ?
#
loop_
_entity_poly.entity_id
_entity_poly.type
_entity_poly.pdbx_seq_one_letter_code
_entity_poly.pdbx_strand_id
1 'polypeptide(L)'
;MLQVLYSGTTRELELSGARPELLALGGLLRGKAGSRELSESGDPFPYAGSLSRIVFREDPDSETASIVAEGEILRIRGGREALDLLADNIEGFASEADASHHWHVESPACDYIAPESDPLVIGFMK
;
A
#
# COMPACT_ATOMS: atom_id res chain seq x y z
N MET A 1 -11.43 -4.24 8.29
CA MET A 1 -10.71 -5.21 7.43
C MET A 1 -9.92 -4.47 6.37
N LEU A 2 -8.70 -4.92 6.11
CA LEU A 2 -7.77 -4.36 5.13
C LEU A 2 -7.35 -5.48 4.19
N GLN A 3 -7.32 -5.23 2.90
CA GLN A 3 -7.02 -6.21 1.86
C GLN A 3 -6.05 -5.62 0.84
N VAL A 4 -5.24 -6.48 0.23
CA VAL A 4 -4.48 -6.14 -0.97
C VAL A 4 -4.75 -7.17 -2.06
N LEU A 5 -5.18 -6.72 -3.23
CA LEU A 5 -5.30 -7.54 -4.43
C LEU A 5 -4.10 -7.31 -5.34
N TYR A 6 -3.74 -8.29 -6.16
CA TYR A 6 -2.62 -8.16 -7.10
C TYR A 6 -2.99 -8.64 -8.51
N SER A 7 -2.51 -7.91 -9.51
CA SER A 7 -2.66 -8.25 -10.92
C SER A 7 -1.43 -9.03 -11.39
N GLY A 8 -1.64 -10.28 -11.81
CA GLY A 8 -0.57 -11.09 -12.41
C GLY A 8 -0.09 -10.59 -13.79
N THR A 9 -0.83 -9.67 -14.41
CA THR A 9 -0.54 -9.16 -15.76
C THR A 9 0.16 -7.81 -15.73
N THR A 10 -0.32 -6.88 -14.90
CA THR A 10 0.17 -5.50 -14.83
C THR A 10 1.09 -5.24 -13.63
N ARG A 11 1.17 -6.19 -12.70
CA ARG A 11 1.78 -6.02 -11.37
C ARG A 11 1.11 -4.96 -10.48
N GLU A 12 -0.02 -4.39 -10.91
CA GLU A 12 -0.80 -3.46 -10.11
C GLU A 12 -1.31 -4.12 -8.82
N LEU A 13 -1.29 -3.35 -7.75
CA LEU A 13 -1.81 -3.70 -6.44
C LEU A 13 -3.01 -2.82 -6.11
N GLU A 14 -4.07 -3.39 -5.53
CA GLU A 14 -5.18 -2.62 -4.97
C GLU A 14 -5.20 -2.79 -3.46
N LEU A 15 -4.87 -1.73 -2.70
CA LEU A 15 -5.01 -1.65 -1.26
C LEU A 15 -6.38 -1.05 -0.91
N SER A 16 -7.23 -1.87 -0.32
CA SER A 16 -8.62 -1.50 0.00
C SER A 16 -8.98 -1.81 1.45
N GLY A 17 -9.70 -0.90 2.09
CA GLY A 17 -10.14 -1.06 3.48
C GLY A 17 -11.14 0.00 3.92
N ALA A 18 -11.63 -0.13 5.15
CA ALA A 18 -12.43 0.93 5.77
C ALA A 18 -11.52 2.08 6.27
N ARG A 19 -12.05 3.29 6.42
CA ARG A 19 -11.29 4.47 6.89
C ARG A 19 -10.42 4.19 8.13
N PRO A 20 -10.93 3.58 9.22
CA PRO A 20 -10.11 3.34 10.40
C PRO A 20 -8.92 2.40 10.12
N GLU A 21 -9.04 1.52 9.13
CA GLU A 21 -8.02 0.54 8.82
C GLU A 21 -6.89 1.11 7.99
N LEU A 22 -7.24 1.98 7.05
CA LEU A 22 -6.27 2.77 6.29
C LEU A 22 -5.52 3.74 7.20
N LEU A 23 -6.23 4.44 8.09
CA LEU A 23 -5.61 5.29 9.13
C LEU A 23 -4.64 4.49 10.01
N ALA A 24 -5.05 3.31 10.47
CA ALA A 24 -4.19 2.44 11.26
C ALA A 24 -2.96 1.96 10.47
N LEU A 25 -3.08 1.74 9.16
CA LEU A 25 -1.93 1.39 8.32
C LEU A 25 -0.95 2.55 8.18
N GLY A 26 -1.42 3.77 7.91
CA GLY A 26 -0.58 4.96 7.87
C GLY A 26 0.20 5.14 9.18
N GLY A 27 -0.50 5.02 10.31
CA GLY A 27 0.13 5.09 11.62
C GLY A 27 1.19 4.01 11.86
N LEU A 28 1.00 2.80 11.33
CA LEU A 28 2.01 1.72 11.40
C LEU A 28 3.27 2.06 10.61
N LEU A 29 3.14 2.63 9.40
CA LEU A 29 4.27 2.98 8.54
C LEU A 29 5.21 4.02 9.16
N ARG A 30 4.75 4.77 10.17
CA ARG A 30 5.57 5.70 10.98
C ARG A 30 6.55 4.98 11.91
N GLY A 31 6.39 3.67 12.12
CA GLY A 31 7.34 2.83 12.83
C GLY A 31 8.59 2.50 12.02
N LYS A 32 9.64 1.99 12.69
CA LYS A 32 10.88 1.55 12.03
C LYS A 32 10.73 0.23 11.28
N ALA A 33 9.84 -0.64 11.74
CA ALA A 33 9.53 -1.90 11.08
C ALA A 33 8.23 -2.46 11.66
N GLY A 34 7.56 -3.31 10.90
CA GLY A 34 6.38 -4.02 11.38
C GLY A 34 5.73 -4.87 10.31
N SER A 35 4.60 -5.45 10.68
CA SER A 35 3.80 -6.27 9.79
C SER A 35 2.33 -6.15 10.13
N ARG A 36 1.47 -6.35 9.13
CA ARG A 36 0.02 -6.39 9.29
C ARG A 36 -0.55 -7.53 8.46
N GLU A 37 -1.36 -8.38 9.09
CA GLU A 37 -2.15 -9.38 8.38
C GLU A 37 -3.23 -8.71 7.54
N LEU A 38 -3.48 -9.28 6.37
CA LEU A 38 -4.52 -8.86 5.44
C LEU A 38 -5.68 -9.85 5.45
N SER A 39 -6.84 -9.34 5.05
CA SER A 39 -8.02 -10.16 4.79
C SER A 39 -7.94 -10.74 3.38
N GLU A 40 -8.07 -12.06 3.28
CA GLU A 40 -8.13 -12.77 2.00
C GLU A 40 -9.42 -12.42 1.23
N SER A 41 -9.34 -12.34 -0.11
CA SER A 41 -10.54 -12.18 -0.94
C SER A 41 -11.09 -13.54 -1.35
N GLY A 42 -12.37 -13.78 -1.08
CA GLY A 42 -13.07 -14.96 -1.60
C GLY A 42 -13.32 -14.92 -3.11
N ASP A 43 -13.32 -13.71 -3.70
CA ASP A 43 -13.48 -13.49 -5.14
C ASP A 43 -12.61 -12.28 -5.55
N PRO A 44 -11.35 -12.50 -5.97
CA PRO A 44 -10.45 -11.42 -6.33
C PRO A 44 -10.70 -10.85 -7.73
N PHE A 45 -11.65 -11.40 -8.52
CA PHE A 45 -11.82 -10.98 -9.92
C PHE A 45 -12.09 -9.47 -10.03
N PRO A 46 -11.39 -8.72 -10.91
CA PRO A 46 -10.53 -9.16 -12.02
C PRO A 46 -9.05 -9.40 -11.68
N TYR A 47 -8.64 -9.25 -10.41
CA TYR A 47 -7.28 -9.52 -9.97
C TYR A 47 -6.98 -11.02 -9.91
N ALA A 48 -5.70 -11.35 -9.93
CA ALA A 48 -5.23 -12.75 -9.93
C ALA A 48 -5.35 -13.39 -8.54
N GLY A 49 -5.32 -12.59 -7.47
CA GLY A 49 -5.45 -13.07 -6.11
C GLY A 49 -5.35 -11.93 -5.09
N SER A 50 -5.37 -12.32 -3.81
CA SER A 50 -5.12 -11.42 -2.67
C SER A 50 -3.82 -11.78 -1.96
N LEU A 51 -3.14 -10.78 -1.42
CA LEU A 51 -1.98 -10.96 -0.55
C LEU A 51 -2.43 -11.24 0.89
N SER A 52 -1.61 -11.96 1.65
CA SER A 52 -1.91 -12.35 3.03
C SER A 52 -1.34 -11.38 4.06
N ARG A 53 -0.28 -10.63 3.73
CA ARG A 53 0.41 -9.77 4.70
C ARG A 53 1.10 -8.56 4.07
N ILE A 54 1.16 -7.45 4.80
CA ILE A 54 2.07 -6.33 4.58
C ILE A 54 3.24 -6.44 5.54
N VAL A 55 4.47 -6.29 5.06
CA VAL A 55 5.69 -6.16 5.87
C VAL A 55 6.39 -4.87 5.49
N PHE A 56 6.72 -4.05 6.48
CA PHE A 56 7.42 -2.80 6.24
C PHE A 56 8.68 -2.66 7.10
N ARG A 57 9.65 -1.92 6.58
CA ARG A 57 10.90 -1.60 7.29
C ARG A 57 11.52 -0.32 6.77
N GLU A 58 11.97 0.53 7.69
CA GLU A 58 12.81 1.69 7.41
C GLU A 58 14.18 1.24 6.89
N ASP A 59 14.62 1.93 5.84
CA ASP A 59 15.93 1.82 5.25
C ASP A 59 16.59 3.20 5.23
N PRO A 60 17.44 3.52 6.23
CA PRO A 60 18.00 4.86 6.38
C PRO A 60 18.86 5.33 5.19
N ASP A 61 19.34 4.39 4.37
CA ASP A 61 20.18 4.67 3.20
C ASP A 61 19.34 4.92 1.91
N SER A 62 18.01 4.78 1.98
CA SER A 62 17.11 5.00 0.84
C SER A 62 16.46 6.39 0.90
N GLU A 63 16.36 7.06 -0.24
CA GLU A 63 15.64 8.34 -0.35
C GLU A 63 14.16 8.14 -0.74
N THR A 64 13.81 6.98 -1.30
CA THR A 64 12.46 6.65 -1.78
C THR A 64 11.86 5.48 -1.00
N ALA A 65 10.57 5.24 -1.20
CA ALA A 65 9.85 4.05 -0.78
C ALA A 65 9.66 3.09 -1.96
N SER A 66 10.09 1.85 -1.77
CA SER A 66 9.86 0.69 -2.61
C SER A 66 8.61 -0.05 -2.12
N ILE A 67 7.71 -0.35 -3.06
CA ILE A 67 6.48 -1.12 -2.83
C ILE A 67 6.53 -2.32 -3.79
N VAL A 68 6.68 -3.55 -3.28
CA VAL A 68 6.84 -4.74 -4.13
C VAL A 68 6.05 -5.91 -3.57
N ALA A 69 5.27 -6.57 -4.42
CA ALA A 69 4.67 -7.86 -4.11
C ALA A 69 5.66 -9.00 -4.35
N GLU A 70 5.94 -9.76 -3.29
CA GLU A 70 6.79 -10.95 -3.33
C GLU A 70 6.01 -12.16 -2.79
N GLY A 71 5.55 -13.02 -3.69
CA GLY A 71 4.63 -14.10 -3.33
C GLY A 71 3.33 -13.52 -2.79
N GLU A 72 2.96 -13.89 -1.55
CA GLU A 72 1.73 -13.41 -0.89
C GLU A 72 1.97 -12.20 0.03
N ILE A 73 3.15 -11.56 -0.05
CA ILE A 73 3.55 -10.49 0.86
C ILE A 73 3.74 -9.19 0.08
N LEU A 74 3.11 -8.11 0.54
CA LEU A 74 3.46 -6.75 0.14
C LEU A 74 4.63 -6.26 1.00
N ARG A 75 5.77 -6.00 0.37
CA ARG A 75 6.94 -5.41 1.02
C ARG A 75 6.98 -3.92 0.77
N ILE A 76 7.13 -3.17 1.86
CA ILE A 76 7.34 -1.73 1.81
C ILE A 76 8.68 -1.41 2.50
N ARG A 77 9.62 -0.83 1.77
CA ARG A 77 10.93 -0.44 2.34
C ARG A 77 11.28 0.94 1.85
N GLY A 78 11.85 1.79 2.72
CA GLY A 78 12.28 3.10 2.26
C GLY A 78 12.83 3.99 3.34
N GLY A 79 13.30 5.15 2.92
CA GLY A 79 13.74 6.22 3.81
C GLY A 79 12.60 6.70 4.69
N ARG A 80 12.93 7.24 5.87
CA ARG A 80 11.93 7.73 6.82
C ARG A 80 11.00 8.76 6.20
N GLU A 81 11.55 9.73 5.47
CA GLU A 81 10.79 10.78 4.81
C GLU A 81 9.81 10.22 3.76
N ALA A 82 10.27 9.32 2.89
CA ALA A 82 9.40 8.69 1.89
C ALA A 82 8.30 7.82 2.51
N LEU A 83 8.60 7.09 3.59
CA LEU A 83 7.61 6.33 4.33
C LEU A 83 6.61 7.22 5.07
N ASP A 84 7.03 8.39 5.54
CA ASP A 84 6.14 9.40 6.14
C ASP A 84 5.22 10.01 5.09
N LEU A 85 5.71 10.33 3.90
CA LEU A 85 4.88 10.81 2.79
C LEU A 85 3.84 9.75 2.36
N LEU A 86 4.24 8.48 2.27
CA LEU A 86 3.31 7.40 1.99
C LEU A 86 2.22 7.29 3.08
N ALA A 87 2.61 7.37 4.35
CA ALA A 87 1.70 7.35 5.48
C ALA A 87 0.73 8.54 5.45
N ASP A 88 1.23 9.76 5.25
CA ASP A 88 0.44 10.98 5.17
C ASP A 88 -0.60 10.89 4.06
N ASN A 89 -0.25 10.36 2.89
CA ASN A 89 -1.19 10.23 1.80
C ASN A 89 -2.25 9.15 2.03
N ILE A 90 -1.89 8.02 2.66
CA ILE A 90 -2.87 7.00 3.07
C ILE A 90 -3.85 7.59 4.09
N GLU A 91 -3.35 8.32 5.08
CA GLU A 91 -4.16 8.93 6.13
C GLU A 91 -5.04 10.05 5.57
N GLY A 92 -4.51 10.87 4.67
CA GLY A 92 -5.21 11.92 3.95
C GLY A 92 -6.34 11.36 3.10
N PHE A 93 -6.06 10.33 2.27
CA PHE A 93 -7.09 9.62 1.51
C PHE A 93 -8.18 9.06 2.44
N ALA A 94 -7.79 8.37 3.50
CA ALA A 94 -8.72 7.77 4.45
C ALA A 94 -9.60 8.80 5.17
N SER A 95 -9.12 10.03 5.35
CA SER A 95 -9.83 11.09 6.06
C SER A 95 -10.76 11.89 5.14
N GLU A 96 -10.32 12.16 3.91
CA GLU A 96 -10.94 13.18 3.06
C GLU A 96 -11.64 12.62 1.82
N ALA A 97 -11.23 11.45 1.31
CA ALA A 97 -11.75 10.94 0.05
C ALA A 97 -13.21 10.47 0.17
N ASP A 98 -14.00 10.65 -0.89
CA ASP A 98 -15.33 10.05 -1.03
C ASP A 98 -15.25 8.54 -1.27
N ALA A 99 -16.34 7.83 -0.96
CA ALA A 99 -16.40 6.37 -1.06
C ALA A 99 -16.10 5.81 -2.47
N SER A 100 -16.30 6.60 -3.52
CA SER A 100 -16.03 6.22 -4.91
C SER A 100 -14.63 6.59 -5.41
N HIS A 101 -13.85 7.34 -4.63
CA HIS A 101 -12.51 7.74 -5.03
C HIS A 101 -11.51 6.60 -4.85
N HIS A 102 -10.46 6.70 -5.66
CA HIS A 102 -9.25 5.92 -5.53
C HIS A 102 -8.06 6.83 -5.82
N TRP A 103 -6.89 6.47 -5.33
CA TRP A 103 -5.67 7.23 -5.52
C TRP A 103 -4.55 6.32 -6.01
N HIS A 104 -3.80 6.80 -7.00
CA HIS A 104 -2.70 6.06 -7.63
C HIS A 104 -1.38 6.48 -7.00
N VAL A 105 -0.61 5.50 -6.57
CA VAL A 105 0.71 5.62 -5.94
C VAL A 105 1.69 4.86 -6.80
N GLU A 106 2.34 5.57 -7.71
CA GLU A 106 3.26 4.97 -8.67
C GLU A 106 4.33 5.96 -9.09
N SER A 107 5.48 5.44 -9.49
CA SER A 107 6.53 6.23 -10.12
C SER A 107 6.21 6.40 -11.61
N PRO A 108 6.44 7.59 -12.22
CA PRO A 108 7.02 8.79 -11.65
C PRO A 108 6.00 9.81 -11.12
N ALA A 109 4.71 9.44 -11.00
CA ALA A 109 3.67 10.34 -10.53
C ALA A 109 3.90 10.79 -9.06
N CYS A 110 4.45 9.89 -8.24
CA CYS A 110 4.96 10.16 -6.91
C CYS A 110 6.50 10.09 -6.93
N ASP A 111 7.16 11.22 -6.69
CA ASP A 111 8.63 11.34 -6.70
C ASP A 111 9.32 10.60 -5.55
N TYR A 112 8.63 10.42 -4.42
CA TYR A 112 9.10 9.64 -3.28
C TYR A 112 8.92 8.12 -3.43
N ILE A 113 8.39 7.64 -4.58
CA ILE A 113 8.22 6.21 -4.88
C ILE A 113 9.31 5.73 -5.85
N ALA A 114 9.96 4.62 -5.49
CA ALA A 114 11.05 4.05 -6.26
C ALA A 114 10.55 3.55 -7.64
N PRO A 115 11.29 3.77 -8.74
CA PRO A 115 10.87 3.37 -10.10
C PRO A 115 10.58 1.88 -10.31
N GLU A 116 11.19 1.02 -9.49
CA GLU A 116 11.01 -0.43 -9.51
C GLU A 116 9.77 -0.92 -8.75
N SER A 117 9.03 -0.01 -8.10
CA SER A 117 7.84 -0.34 -7.34
C SER A 117 6.71 -0.83 -8.24
N ASP A 118 5.92 -1.76 -7.70
CA ASP A 118 4.64 -2.15 -8.25
C ASP A 118 3.64 -0.99 -8.10
N PRO A 119 2.86 -0.64 -9.16
CA PRO A 119 1.84 0.40 -9.07
C PRO A 119 0.81 0.06 -8.00
N LEU A 120 0.52 0.99 -7.09
CA LEU A 120 -0.42 0.78 -5.99
C LEU A 120 -1.61 1.72 -6.15
N VAL A 121 -2.81 1.16 -6.16
CA VAL A 121 -4.08 1.89 -6.09
C VAL A 121 -4.63 1.77 -4.68
N ILE A 122 -5.00 2.89 -4.08
CA ILE A 122 -5.64 2.96 -2.76
C ILE A 122 -7.11 3.26 -2.93
N GLY A 123 -7.97 2.46 -2.30
CA GLY A 123 -9.42 2.60 -2.41
C GLY A 123 -10.16 2.25 -1.12
N PHE A 124 -11.47 2.47 -1.14
CA PHE A 124 -12.35 1.91 -0.12
C PHE A 124 -12.85 0.53 -0.53
N MET A 125 -12.94 -0.36 0.45
CA MET A 125 -13.55 -1.68 0.26
C MET A 125 -15.01 -1.51 -0.19
N LYS A 126 -15.38 -2.18 -1.27
CA LYS A 126 -16.73 -2.18 -1.83
C LYS A 126 -17.66 -3.16 -1.11
#